data_AF-A0A8H8P639-F1
#
_entry.id   AF-A0A8H8P639-F1
#
_cell.length_a   1.000
_cell.length_b   1.000
_cell.length_c   1.000
_cell.angle_alpha   90.00
_cell.angle_beta   90.00
_cell.angle_gamma   90.00
#
_symmetry.space_group_name_H-M   'P 1'
#
loop_
_entity.id
_entity.type
_entity.pdbx_description
1 polymer ?
#
loop_
_entity_poly.entity_id
_entity_poly.type
_entity_poly.pdbx_seq_one_letter_code
_entity_poly.pdbx_strand_id
1 'polypeptide(L)'
;MHFPLTLALALSASVLGAPAPAVDSSSSVVADPTNIPSSTTDSSHPSPTVPYASGDLNESYLDKFQNELPEPVRGSKGAKILGPQNIPLDRQNPDFLASPSY
;
A
#
# COMPACT_ATOMS: atom_id res chain seq x y z
N MET A 1 -40.24 -22.53 -44.16
CA MET A 1 -39.83 -21.58 -43.11
C MET A 1 -38.32 -21.71 -42.93
N HIS A 2 -37.53 -20.82 -43.54
CA HIS A 2 -36.07 -20.79 -43.39
C HIS A 2 -35.59 -19.34 -43.36
N PHE A 3 -35.30 -18.86 -42.17
CA PHE A 3 -34.36 -17.76 -41.92
C PHE A 3 -33.62 -18.12 -40.64
N PRO A 4 -32.28 -18.03 -40.66
CA PRO A 4 -31.64 -17.03 -39.81
C PRO A 4 -30.52 -16.29 -40.56
N LEU A 5 -30.63 -14.97 -40.71
CA LEU A 5 -30.12 -13.97 -39.77
C LEU A 5 -28.61 -13.75 -39.94
N THR A 6 -28.23 -13.03 -41.00
CA THR A 6 -26.91 -12.40 -41.10
C THR A 6 -26.90 -11.14 -40.24
N LEU A 7 -26.37 -11.24 -39.03
CA LEU A 7 -26.11 -10.08 -38.18
C LEU A 7 -24.59 -9.87 -38.09
N ALA A 8 -24.07 -8.99 -38.93
CA ALA A 8 -22.69 -8.53 -38.85
C ALA A 8 -22.55 -7.56 -37.66
N LEU A 9 -21.93 -8.00 -36.57
CA LEU A 9 -21.55 -7.14 -35.46
C LEU A 9 -20.16 -6.55 -35.73
N ALA A 10 -20.11 -5.36 -36.34
CA ALA A 10 -18.90 -4.57 -36.42
C ALA A 10 -18.70 -3.82 -35.10
N LEU A 11 -17.92 -4.39 -34.17
CA LEU A 11 -17.50 -3.71 -32.94
C LEU A 11 -16.11 -3.11 -33.16
N SER A 12 -16.07 -1.89 -33.70
CA SER A 12 -14.83 -1.14 -33.91
C SER A 12 -14.27 -0.61 -32.57
N ALA A 13 -13.02 -0.99 -32.27
CA ALA A 13 -12.27 -0.57 -31.11
C ALA A 13 -11.63 0.83 -31.29
N SER A 14 -11.59 1.63 -30.22
CA SER A 14 -10.41 2.33 -29.66
C SER A 14 -10.85 3.52 -28.80
N VAL A 15 -10.66 3.43 -27.48
CA VAL A 15 -10.68 4.61 -26.59
C VAL A 15 -9.34 5.33 -26.76
N LEU A 16 -9.36 6.54 -27.31
CA LEU A 16 -8.26 7.49 -27.19
C LEU A 16 -8.34 8.09 -25.78
N GLY A 17 -7.50 7.62 -24.86
CA GLY A 17 -7.20 8.36 -23.64
C GLY A 17 -6.41 9.61 -24.02
N ALA A 18 -6.93 10.80 -23.71
CA ALA A 18 -6.19 12.04 -23.88
C ALA A 18 -4.97 12.04 -22.94
N PRO A 19 -3.76 12.43 -23.40
CA PRO A 19 -2.63 12.61 -22.50
C PRO A 19 -2.95 13.73 -21.51
N ALA A 20 -2.83 13.45 -20.21
CA ALA A 20 -2.82 14.49 -19.19
C ALA A 20 -1.61 15.41 -19.42
N PRO A 21 -1.72 16.74 -19.28
CA PRO A 21 -0.55 17.60 -19.38
C PRO A 21 0.45 17.22 -18.28
N ALA A 22 1.64 16.78 -18.68
CA ALA A 22 2.76 16.69 -17.77
C ALA A 22 3.11 18.12 -17.33
N VAL A 23 3.01 18.39 -16.02
CA VAL A 23 3.61 19.60 -15.45
C VAL A 23 5.12 19.40 -15.48
N ASP A 24 5.75 19.93 -16.53
CA ASP A 24 7.20 20.07 -16.57
C ASP A 24 7.58 21.05 -15.45
N SER A 25 8.05 20.50 -14.32
CA SER A 25 8.63 21.31 -13.25
C SER A 25 10.03 21.73 -13.66
N SER A 26 10.12 22.52 -14.72
CA SER A 26 11.33 23.27 -15.04
C SER A 26 11.43 24.41 -14.03
N SER A 27 11.92 24.10 -12.82
CA SER A 27 12.43 25.12 -11.92
C SER A 27 13.76 25.60 -12.50
N SER A 28 13.69 26.58 -13.42
CA SER A 28 14.88 27.32 -13.82
C SER A 28 15.28 28.20 -12.63
N VAL A 29 16.15 27.67 -11.77
CA VAL A 29 16.89 28.51 -10.83
C VAL A 29 17.83 29.35 -11.67
N VAL A 30 17.39 30.56 -12.06
CA VAL A 30 18.33 31.62 -12.38
C VAL A 30 19.01 31.93 -11.07
N ALA A 31 20.23 31.41 -10.91
CA ALA A 31 21.05 31.66 -9.74
C ALA A 31 21.39 33.16 -9.71
N ASP A 32 20.61 33.93 -8.96
CA ASP A 32 21.05 35.23 -8.46
C ASP A 32 22.15 34.97 -7.42
N PRO A 33 23.37 35.52 -7.57
CA PRO A 33 24.48 35.26 -6.65
C PRO A 33 24.24 35.80 -5.22
N THR A 34 23.08 36.43 -4.96
CA THR A 34 22.70 36.96 -3.65
C THR A 34 21.72 36.07 -2.87
N ASN A 35 21.18 34.99 -3.48
CA ASN A 35 20.21 34.12 -2.80
C ASN A 35 20.92 32.94 -2.12
N ILE A 36 21.57 33.22 -0.99
CA ILE A 36 22.05 32.19 -0.07
C ILE A 36 20.80 31.57 0.60
N PRO A 37 20.50 30.28 0.42
CA PRO A 37 19.39 29.65 1.14
C PRO A 37 19.69 29.74 2.65
N SER A 38 18.81 30.42 3.39
CA SER A 38 18.91 30.50 4.85
C SER A 38 18.84 29.11 5.45
N SER A 39 19.76 28.78 6.35
CA SER A 39 19.68 27.57 7.17
C SER A 39 18.43 27.65 8.04
N THR A 40 17.51 26.70 7.89
CA THR A 40 16.46 26.48 8.88
C THR A 40 17.13 25.89 10.13
N THR A 41 17.20 26.66 11.21
CA THR A 41 17.48 26.10 12.55
C THR A 41 16.36 25.14 12.89
N ASP A 42 16.69 23.85 13.00
CA ASP A 42 15.78 22.83 13.51
C ASP A 42 15.27 23.27 14.88
N SER A 43 13.95 23.33 15.05
CA SER A 43 13.35 23.44 16.37
C SER A 43 13.71 22.17 17.14
N SER A 44 13.94 22.28 18.47
CA SER A 44 14.25 21.09 19.26
C SER A 44 13.14 20.06 19.03
N HIS A 45 13.50 18.90 18.48
CA HIS A 45 12.52 17.84 18.23
C HIS A 45 11.76 17.54 19.52
N PRO A 46 10.43 17.33 19.46
CA PRO A 46 9.66 16.98 20.64
C PRO A 46 10.22 15.68 21.24
N SER A 47 10.54 15.70 22.53
CA SER A 47 10.93 14.49 23.26
C SER A 47 9.67 13.69 23.59
N PRO A 48 9.65 12.38 23.34
CA PRO A 48 8.46 11.57 23.58
C PRO A 48 8.28 11.36 25.09
N THR A 49 7.01 11.22 25.51
CA THR A 49 6.64 10.87 26.89
C THR A 49 6.80 9.38 27.19
N VAL A 50 6.97 8.56 26.13
CA VAL A 50 7.22 7.12 26.19
C VAL A 50 8.47 6.77 25.36
N PRO A 51 9.12 5.62 25.60
CA PRO A 51 10.20 5.18 24.73
C PRO A 51 9.75 5.16 23.26
N TYR A 52 10.67 5.50 22.36
CA TYR A 52 10.44 5.31 20.93
C TYR A 52 10.13 3.83 20.65
N ALA A 53 9.24 3.60 19.68
CA ALA A 53 9.01 2.25 19.17
C ALA A 53 10.31 1.66 18.63
N SER A 54 10.43 0.33 18.65
CA SER A 54 11.54 -0.34 18.00
C SER A 54 11.64 0.10 16.54
N GLY A 55 12.86 0.37 16.07
CA GLY A 55 13.15 0.61 14.65
C GLY A 55 13.21 -0.67 13.83
N ASP A 56 13.09 -1.83 14.49
CA ASP A 56 13.07 -3.12 13.80
C ASP A 56 11.76 -3.29 13.01
N LEU A 57 11.87 -3.83 11.80
CA LEU A 57 10.72 -4.04 10.95
C LEU A 57 9.89 -5.20 11.48
N ASN A 58 8.58 -5.03 11.49
CA ASN A 58 7.67 -6.13 11.79
C ASN A 58 7.71 -7.16 10.65
N GLU A 59 7.84 -8.44 11.01
CA GLU A 59 7.73 -9.55 10.05
C GLU A 59 6.39 -9.48 9.29
N SER A 60 6.47 -9.57 7.97
CA SER A 60 5.29 -9.56 7.10
C SER A 60 4.61 -10.93 7.12
N TYR A 61 3.33 -10.95 7.48
CA TYR A 61 2.56 -12.18 7.56
C TYR A 61 1.73 -12.45 6.28
N LEU A 62 1.86 -11.61 5.27
CA LEU A 62 1.09 -11.70 4.03
C LEU A 62 1.34 -13.02 3.30
N ASP A 63 2.61 -13.35 3.02
CA ASP A 63 2.98 -14.54 2.26
C ASP A 63 2.69 -15.82 3.03
N LYS A 64 3.09 -15.89 4.31
CA LYS A 64 2.80 -17.08 5.15
C LYS A 64 1.30 -17.41 5.19
N PHE A 65 0.42 -16.41 5.22
CA PHE A 65 -1.02 -16.66 5.24
C PHE A 65 -1.56 -17.14 3.89
N GLN A 66 -0.88 -16.86 2.77
CA GLN A 66 -1.22 -17.46 1.48
C GLN A 66 -0.86 -18.95 1.43
N ASN A 67 0.26 -19.33 2.06
CA ASN A 67 0.79 -20.69 2.01
C ASN A 67 0.27 -21.60 3.13
N GLU A 68 -0.15 -21.04 4.25
CA GLU A 68 -0.54 -21.77 5.46
C GLU A 68 -1.96 -21.42 5.90
N LEU A 69 -2.41 -22.06 7.00
CA LEU A 69 -3.64 -21.68 7.70
C LEU A 69 -3.35 -20.41 8.53
N PRO A 70 -4.05 -19.28 8.27
CA PRO A 70 -3.87 -18.07 9.07
C PRO A 70 -4.23 -18.32 10.53
N GLU A 71 -3.35 -17.93 11.44
CA GLU A 71 -3.56 -18.06 12.89
C GLU A 71 -3.14 -16.76 13.58
N PRO A 72 -3.86 -16.31 14.63
CA PRO A 72 -3.55 -15.08 15.35
C PRO A 72 -2.40 -15.32 16.35
N VAL A 73 -1.26 -15.77 15.83
CA VAL A 73 -0.04 -16.09 16.57
C VAL A 73 1.13 -15.36 15.96
N ARG A 74 1.83 -14.53 16.76
CA ARG A 74 3.06 -13.82 16.39
C ARG A 74 4.13 -14.07 17.44
N GLY A 75 5.20 -14.77 17.05
CA GLY A 75 6.24 -15.21 17.98
C GLY A 75 5.66 -16.10 19.10
N SER A 76 5.86 -15.70 20.36
CA SER A 76 5.31 -16.40 21.54
C SER A 76 3.96 -15.87 22.03
N LYS A 77 3.34 -14.94 21.29
CA LYS A 77 2.06 -14.31 21.64
C LYS A 77 0.93 -14.82 20.74
N GLY A 78 -0.26 -14.94 21.31
CA GLY A 78 -1.45 -15.42 20.61
C GLY A 78 -1.79 -16.88 20.90
N ALA A 79 -2.80 -17.41 20.20
CA ALA A 79 -3.26 -18.79 20.32
C ALA A 79 -3.93 -19.25 19.02
N LYS A 80 -4.12 -20.57 18.87
CA LYS A 80 -4.88 -21.12 17.73
C LYS A 80 -6.37 -20.81 17.84
N ILE A 81 -7.01 -20.58 16.70
CA ILE A 81 -8.48 -20.48 16.64
C ILE A 81 -9.08 -21.88 16.77
N LEU A 82 -9.89 -22.07 17.81
CA LEU A 82 -10.56 -23.36 18.07
C LEU A 82 -11.94 -23.47 17.41
N GLY A 83 -12.50 -22.33 16.98
CA GLY A 83 -13.80 -22.26 16.33
C GLY A 83 -13.71 -22.26 14.79
N PRO A 84 -14.85 -22.16 14.10
CA PRO A 84 -14.88 -21.92 12.66
C PRO A 84 -14.17 -20.62 12.29
N GLN A 85 -13.52 -20.59 11.13
CA GLN A 85 -12.70 -19.47 10.67
C GLN A 85 -13.03 -19.07 9.23
N ASN A 86 -13.02 -17.77 8.94
CA ASN A 86 -13.17 -17.24 7.59
C ASN A 86 -11.80 -17.06 6.91
N ILE A 87 -11.23 -18.18 6.44
CA ILE A 87 -9.88 -18.23 5.86
C ILE A 87 -9.67 -17.18 4.75
N PRO A 88 -10.60 -17.00 3.79
CA PRO A 88 -10.42 -15.98 2.75
C PRO A 88 -10.29 -14.56 3.29
N LEU A 89 -11.00 -14.21 4.37
CA LEU A 89 -10.91 -12.88 4.97
C LEU A 89 -9.60 -12.70 5.74
N ASP A 90 -9.19 -13.73 6.46
CA ASP A 90 -7.98 -13.70 7.28
C ASP A 90 -6.70 -13.58 6.44
N ARG A 91 -6.69 -14.20 5.24
CA ARG A 91 -5.61 -14.05 4.26
C ARG A 91 -5.46 -12.64 3.70
N GLN A 92 -6.56 -11.89 3.66
CA GLN A 92 -6.56 -10.50 3.19
C GLN A 92 -6.11 -9.52 4.29
N ASN A 93 -6.19 -9.93 5.55
CA ASN A 93 -5.96 -9.05 6.70
C ASN A 93 -4.95 -9.66 7.69
N PRO A 94 -3.71 -9.95 7.26
CA PRO A 94 -2.72 -10.62 8.10
C PRO A 94 -2.37 -9.85 9.37
N ASP A 95 -2.21 -8.52 9.25
CA ASP A 95 -1.87 -7.65 10.38
C ASP A 95 -3.06 -7.37 11.30
N PHE A 96 -4.29 -7.57 10.81
CA PHE A 96 -5.46 -7.53 11.67
C PHE A 96 -5.55 -8.79 12.52
N LEU A 97 -5.35 -9.96 11.90
CA LEU A 97 -5.42 -11.23 12.61
C LEU A 97 -4.24 -11.42 13.58
N ALA A 98 -3.03 -11.04 13.16
CA ALA A 98 -1.82 -11.13 13.98
C ALA A 98 -1.13 -9.76 14.02
N SER A 99 -1.49 -8.93 14.99
CA SER A 99 -1.00 -7.54 15.07
C SER A 99 0.52 -7.42 15.25
N PRO A 100 1.13 -6.31 14.78
CA PRO A 100 2.53 -5.97 15.00
C PRO A 100 2.98 -6.03 16.46
N SER A 101 4.26 -6.33 16.69
CA SER A 101 4.90 -6.22 18.00
C SER A 101 5.48 -4.82 18.21
N TYR A 102 5.69 -4.46 19.49
CA TYR A 102 6.34 -3.22 19.94
C TYR A 102 7.81 -3.47 20.31
#